data_AF-A0A832ZSJ2-F1
#
_entry.id   AF-A0A832ZSJ2-F1
#
_cell.length_a   1.000
_cell.length_b   1.000
_cell.length_c   1.000
_cell.angle_alpha   90.00
_cell.angle_beta   90.00
_cell.angle_gamma   90.00
#
_symmetry.space_group_name_H-M   'P 1'
#
loop_
_entity.id
_entity.type
_entity.pdbx_description
1 polymer ?
#
loop_
_entity_poly.entity_id
_entity_poly.type
_entity_poly.pdbx_seq_one_letter_code
_entity_poly.pdbx_strand_id
1 'polypeptide(L)'
;MLISRKNPLGVMDDPVKGLLFEVLSTLDYNYVVKEIDVERGENELRVSVVMKPRRDDATISTWRIIEMEERIASLLGLEPDLSHSRVGVTPDGLLLVVYAFRVKDIRWIDELS
;
A
#
# COMPACT_ATOMS: atom_id res chain seq x y z
N MET A 1 -22.16 6.52 0.89
CA MET A 1 -21.55 7.87 0.98
C MET A 1 -20.20 7.69 1.64
N LEU A 2 -19.14 7.52 0.84
CA LEU A 2 -17.77 7.53 1.37
C LEU A 2 -17.40 8.98 1.64
N ILE A 3 -17.42 9.34 2.92
CA ILE A 3 -16.92 10.63 3.39
C ILE A 3 -15.43 10.61 3.07
N SER A 4 -15.04 11.31 2.01
CA SER A 4 -13.67 11.81 1.86
C SER A 4 -13.39 12.62 3.12
N ARG A 5 -12.77 11.98 4.11
CA ARG A 5 -12.23 12.68 5.26
C ARG A 5 -11.00 13.41 4.74
N LYS A 6 -11.23 14.60 4.17
CA LYS A 6 -10.20 15.63 4.15
C LYS A 6 -9.78 15.83 5.59
N ASN A 7 -8.55 15.39 5.88
CA ASN A 7 -7.95 15.47 7.19
C ASN A 7 -7.95 16.94 7.64
N PRO A 8 -8.64 17.31 8.74
CA PRO A 8 -8.82 18.70 9.17
C PRO A 8 -7.55 19.35 9.73
N LEU A 9 -6.41 18.65 9.73
CA LEU A 9 -5.14 19.10 10.30
C LEU A 9 -4.04 19.40 9.27
N GLY A 10 -4.34 19.35 7.96
CA GLY A 10 -3.34 19.69 6.94
C GLY A 10 -2.09 18.81 6.96
N VAL A 11 -2.19 17.58 7.50
CA VAL A 11 -1.14 16.57 7.37
C VAL A 11 -1.04 16.26 5.89
N MET A 12 0.09 16.65 5.28
CA MET A 12 0.41 16.29 3.91
C MET A 12 0.19 14.79 3.74
N ASP A 13 -0.46 14.39 2.64
CA ASP A 13 -0.47 12.99 2.22
C ASP A 13 0.96 12.45 2.36
N ASP A 14 1.11 11.23 2.91
CA ASP A 14 2.42 10.64 3.12
C ASP A 14 3.24 10.73 1.82
N PRO A 15 4.44 11.34 1.84
CA PRO A 15 5.20 11.61 0.61
C PRO A 15 5.50 10.34 -0.20
N VAL A 16 5.49 9.19 0.47
CA VAL A 16 5.71 7.88 -0.14
C VAL A 16 4.52 7.39 -0.97
N LYS A 17 3.30 7.86 -0.67
CA LYS A 17 2.07 7.43 -1.37
C LYS A 17 2.16 7.64 -2.87
N GLY A 18 2.71 8.77 -3.32
CA GLY A 18 2.93 9.06 -4.74
C GLY A 18 3.89 8.08 -5.39
N LEU A 19 5.03 7.82 -4.75
CA LEU A 19 6.04 6.88 -5.24
C LEU A 19 5.49 5.45 -5.33
N LEU A 20 4.76 5.00 -4.31
CA LEU A 20 4.10 3.70 -4.32
C LEU A 20 3.07 3.62 -5.45
N PHE A 21 2.30 4.69 -5.68
CA PHE A 21 1.30 4.71 -6.73
C PHE A 21 1.95 4.58 -8.11
N GLU A 22 3.03 5.32 -8.36
CA GLU A 22 3.79 5.24 -9.60
C GLU A 22 4.36 3.84 -9.82
N VAL A 23 5.06 3.29 -8.84
CA VAL A 23 5.70 1.96 -8.94
C VAL A 23 4.66 0.87 -9.14
N LEU A 24 3.59 0.85 -8.34
CA LEU A 24 2.58 -0.21 -8.39
C LEU A 24 1.66 -0.09 -9.59
N SER A 25 1.47 1.11 -10.15
CA SER A 25 0.67 1.30 -11.37
C SER A 25 1.33 0.72 -12.62
N THR A 26 2.65 0.44 -12.59
CA THR A 26 3.35 -0.26 -13.68
C THR A 26 3.05 -1.76 -13.73
N LEU A 27 2.41 -2.31 -12.69
CA LEU A 27 2.11 -3.72 -12.57
C LEU A 27 0.90 -4.09 -13.43
N ASP A 28 1.11 -4.93 -14.44
CA ASP A 28 0.02 -5.43 -15.26
C ASP A 28 -0.54 -6.75 -14.69
N TYR A 29 -1.42 -6.61 -13.69
CA TYR A 29 -2.05 -7.74 -13.00
C TYR A 29 -3.49 -8.02 -13.43
N ASN A 30 -3.96 -7.44 -14.55
CA ASN A 30 -5.40 -7.32 -14.88
C ASN A 30 -6.19 -6.43 -13.91
N TYR A 31 -5.50 -5.68 -13.06
CA TYR A 31 -6.07 -4.70 -12.15
C TYR A 31 -5.47 -3.31 -12.42
N VAL A 32 -6.15 -2.28 -11.93
CA VAL A 32 -5.70 -0.88 -11.97
C VAL A 32 -5.69 -0.37 -10.55
N VAL A 33 -4.53 0.09 -10.07
CA VAL A 33 -4.43 0.76 -8.77
C VAL A 33 -5.29 2.02 -8.79
N LYS A 34 -6.15 2.16 -7.77
CA LYS A 34 -7.06 3.29 -7.62
C LYS A 34 -6.69 4.19 -6.47
N GLU A 35 -6.26 3.58 -5.37
CA GLU A 35 -5.91 4.29 -4.16
C GLU A 35 -4.81 3.53 -3.45
N ILE A 36 -3.91 4.29 -2.83
CA ILE A 36 -2.95 3.78 -1.88
C ILE A 36 -3.13 4.61 -0.61
N ASP A 37 -3.20 3.93 0.51
CA ASP A 37 -3.20 4.56 1.82
C ASP A 37 -2.01 4.04 2.64
N VAL A 38 -1.40 4.94 3.40
CA VAL A 38 -0.21 4.66 4.19
C VAL A 38 -0.47 5.12 5.62
N GLU A 39 -0.49 4.18 6.56
CA GLU A 39 -0.62 4.46 7.99
C GLU A 39 0.70 4.14 8.68
N ARG A 40 1.28 5.13 9.37
CA ARG A 40 2.48 4.97 10.20
C ARG A 40 2.08 4.81 11.66
N GLY A 41 2.35 3.64 12.23
CA GLY A 41 2.29 3.38 13.66
C GLY A 41 3.68 3.45 14.31
N GLU A 42 3.73 3.19 15.61
CA GLU A 42 4.98 3.24 16.40
C GLU A 42 6.03 2.22 15.94
N ASN A 43 5.60 1.01 15.54
CA ASN A 43 6.48 -0.08 15.09
C ASN A 43 5.95 -0.82 13.86
N GLU A 44 4.97 -0.23 13.18
CA GLU A 44 4.28 -0.83 12.04
C GLU A 44 4.03 0.23 10.97
N LEU A 45 4.36 -0.09 9.73
CA LEU A 45 3.91 0.65 8.57
C LEU A 45 2.85 -0.20 7.85
N ARG A 46 1.66 0.37 7.68
CA ARG A 46 0.59 -0.28 6.93
C ARG A 46 0.42 0.39 5.58
N VAL A 47 0.45 -0.39 4.51
CA VAL A 47 0.20 0.05 3.14
C VAL A 47 -1.05 -0.67 2.64
N SER A 48 -2.10 0.08 2.37
CA SER A 48 -3.33 -0.43 1.78
C SER A 48 -3.36 -0.07 0.29
N VAL A 49 -3.54 -1.06 -0.57
CA VAL A 49 -3.61 -0.89 -2.02
C VAL A 49 -5.01 -1.30 -2.49
N VAL A 50 -5.75 -0.34 -3.02
CA VAL A 50 -7.08 -0.56 -3.60
C VAL A 50 -6.95 -0.66 -5.11
N MET A 51 -7.49 -1.73 -5.67
CA MET A 51 -7.35 -2.06 -7.09
C MET A 51 -8.69 -2.38 -7.73
N LYS A 52 -8.94 -1.79 -8.89
CA LYS A 52 -10.12 -2.09 -9.72
C LYS A 52 -9.79 -3.16 -10.75
N PRO A 53 -10.58 -4.22 -10.89
CA PRO A 53 -10.39 -5.18 -11.98
C PRO A 53 -10.60 -4.52 -13.34
N ARG A 54 -9.80 -4.90 -14.34
CA ARG A 54 -9.96 -4.43 -15.74
C ARG A 54 -11.13 -5.10 -16.46
N ARG A 55 -11.58 -6.26 -15.97
CA ARG A 55 -12.65 -7.11 -16.50
C ARG A 55 -13.32 -7.89 -15.37
N ASP A 56 -14.56 -8.31 -15.57
CA ASP A 56 -15.38 -8.92 -14.50
C ASP A 56 -14.86 -10.25 -13.98
N ASP A 57 -14.13 -11.00 -14.81
CA ASP A 57 -13.50 -12.29 -14.48
C ASP A 57 -12.02 -12.16 -14.09
N ALA A 58 -11.56 -10.95 -13.73
CA ALA A 58 -10.18 -10.74 -13.34
C ALA A 58 -9.81 -11.58 -12.11
N THR A 59 -8.69 -12.28 -12.22
CA THR A 59 -8.07 -13.05 -11.14
C THR A 59 -6.65 -12.55 -10.92
N ILE A 60 -6.21 -12.53 -9.66
CA ILE A 60 -4.82 -12.29 -9.30
C ILE A 60 -4.25 -13.52 -8.59
N SER A 61 -3.08 -13.98 -9.03
CA SER A 61 -2.39 -15.07 -8.34
C SER A 61 -1.73 -14.56 -7.07
N THR A 62 -1.66 -15.40 -6.03
CA THR A 62 -0.94 -15.08 -4.77
C THR A 62 0.51 -14.64 -5.01
N TRP A 63 1.20 -15.19 -6.02
CA TRP A 63 2.56 -14.76 -6.37
C TRP A 63 2.66 -13.28 -6.75
N ARG A 64 1.64 -12.69 -7.37
CA ARG A 64 1.62 -11.25 -7.70
C ARG A 64 1.38 -10.36 -6.49
N ILE A 65 0.69 -10.89 -5.48
CA ILE A 65 0.53 -10.23 -4.17
C ILE A 65 1.88 -10.18 -3.45
N ILE A 66 2.61 -11.31 -3.44
CA ILE A 66 3.97 -11.38 -2.87
C ILE A 66 4.94 -10.47 -3.65
N GLU A 67 4.92 -10.48 -4.98
CA GLU A 67 5.77 -9.59 -5.79
C GLU A 67 5.50 -8.10 -5.49
N MET A 68 4.25 -7.75 -5.24
CA MET A 68 3.88 -6.39 -4.85
C MET A 68 4.39 -6.05 -3.45
N GLU A 69 4.31 -6.97 -2.49
CA GLU A 69 4.93 -6.85 -1.15
C GLU A 69 6.44 -6.58 -1.25
N GLU A 70 7.16 -7.36 -2.04
CA GLU A 70 8.61 -7.21 -2.25
C GLU A 70 8.96 -5.86 -2.88
N ARG A 71 8.15 -5.38 -3.85
CA ARG A 71 8.35 -4.07 -4.48
C ARG A 71 8.10 -2.93 -3.50
N ILE A 72 7.06 -3.03 -2.67
CA ILE A 72 6.80 -2.06 -1.61
C ILE A 72 7.97 -2.06 -0.64
N ALA A 73 8.36 -3.23 -0.11
CA ALA A 73 9.46 -3.34 0.83
C ALA A 73 10.77 -2.76 0.25
N SER A 74 11.10 -3.12 -0.99
CA SER A 74 12.30 -2.61 -1.68
C SER A 74 12.26 -1.09 -1.89
N LEU A 75 11.12 -0.51 -2.25
CA LEU A 75 10.97 0.94 -2.43
C LEU A 75 11.17 1.68 -1.11
N LEU A 76 10.72 1.07 -0.01
CA LEU A 76 10.72 1.67 1.32
C LEU A 76 11.95 1.33 2.15
N GLY A 77 12.87 0.53 1.61
CA GLY A 77 14.05 0.05 2.34
C GLY A 77 13.70 -0.83 3.55
N LEU A 78 12.61 -1.58 3.47
CA LEU A 78 12.12 -2.47 4.52
C LEU A 78 12.54 -3.92 4.25
N GLU A 79 12.68 -4.70 5.32
CA GLU A 79 12.88 -6.14 5.23
C GLU A 79 11.51 -6.84 5.03
N PRO A 80 11.30 -7.59 3.92
CA PRO A 80 10.01 -8.19 3.60
C PRO A 80 9.62 -9.38 4.50
N ASP A 81 10.58 -10.02 5.18
CA ASP A 81 10.34 -11.13 6.11
C ASP A 81 9.53 -10.73 7.38
N LEU A 82 9.37 -9.42 7.60
CA LEU A 82 8.59 -8.84 8.68
C LEU A 82 7.20 -8.36 8.25
N SER A 83 6.77 -8.73 7.05
CA SER A 83 5.49 -8.29 6.48
C SER A 83 4.39 -9.35 6.60
N HIS A 84 3.16 -8.90 6.82
CA HIS A 84 1.95 -9.74 6.75
C HIS A 84 0.97 -9.10 5.78
N SER A 85 0.49 -9.89 4.82
CA SER A 85 -0.51 -9.44 3.85
C SER A 85 -1.91 -9.96 4.19
N ARG A 86 -2.92 -9.13 3.95
CA ARG A 86 -4.34 -9.48 3.99
C ARG A 86 -5.00 -9.06 2.69
N VAL A 87 -5.80 -9.95 2.14
CA VAL A 87 -6.54 -9.72 0.90
C VAL A 87 -8.03 -9.72 1.23
N GLY A 88 -8.75 -8.72 0.73
CA GLY A 88 -10.18 -8.59 0.90
C GLY A 88 -10.82 -7.90 -0.30
N VAL A 89 -12.14 -7.74 -0.23
CA VAL A 89 -12.91 -7.01 -1.23
C VAL A 89 -13.64 -5.88 -0.51
N THR A 90 -13.53 -4.67 -1.03
CA THR A 90 -14.21 -3.49 -0.50
C THR A 90 -15.73 -3.58 -0.75
N PRO A 91 -16.55 -2.79 -0.03
CA PRO A 91 -18.01 -2.79 -0.24
C PRO A 91 -18.45 -2.43 -1.68
N ASP A 92 -17.63 -1.70 -2.42
CA ASP A 92 -17.84 -1.34 -3.83
C ASP A 92 -17.24 -2.36 -4.83
N GLY A 93 -16.76 -3.50 -4.35
CA GLY A 93 -16.30 -4.61 -5.20
C GLY A 93 -14.88 -4.46 -5.73
N LEU A 94 -14.06 -3.59 -5.13
CA LEU A 94 -12.64 -3.44 -5.47
C LEU A 94 -11.81 -4.42 -4.65
N LEU A 95 -10.68 -4.86 -5.22
CA LEU A 95 -9.71 -5.66 -4.49
C LEU A 95 -8.94 -4.77 -3.53
N LEU A 96 -8.91 -5.13 -2.26
CA LEU A 96 -8.10 -4.47 -1.23
C LEU A 96 -6.99 -5.42 -0.79
N VAL A 97 -5.76 -4.94 -0.83
CA VAL A 97 -4.60 -5.66 -0.30
C VAL A 97 -3.94 -4.77 0.74
N VAL A 98 -3.80 -5.29 1.96
CA VAL A 98 -3.17 -4.59 3.07
C VAL A 98 -1.88 -5.30 3.43
N TYR A 99 -0.77 -4.57 3.38
CA TYR A 99 0.54 -5.03 3.83
C TYR A 99 0.87 -4.32 5.14
N ALA A 100 1.19 -5.10 6.18
CA ALA A 100 1.65 -4.59 7.45
C ALA A 100 3.13 -4.97 7.62
N PHE A 101 4.02 -3.99 7.53
CA PHE A 101 5.45 -4.16 7.71
C PHE A 101 5.81 -3.80 9.14
N ARG A 102 6.42 -4.72 9.90
CA ARG A 102 7.02 -4.34 11.18
C ARG A 102 8.32 -3.59 10.91
N VAL A 103 8.47 -2.43 11.54
CA VAL A 103 9.67 -1.61 11.40
C VAL A 103 10.42 -1.67 12.72
N LYS A 104 11.64 -2.19 12.72
CA LYS A 104 12.56 -2.06 13.85
C LYS A 104 13.32 -0.74 13.68
N ASP A 105 13.26 0.14 14.67
CA ASP A 105 14.07 1.36 14.76
C ASP A 105 14.02 2.31 13.54
N ILE A 106 12.91 3.04 13.36
CA ILE A 106 12.93 4.22 12.48
C ILE A 106 13.84 5.26 13.13
N ARG A 107 15.06 5.43 12.61
CA ARG A 107 15.77 6.71 12.76
C ARG A 107 15.01 7.73 11.93
N TRP A 108 14.45 8.72 12.60
CA TRP A 108 13.71 9.79 11.98
C TRP A 108 14.62 10.50 10.97
N ILE A 109 14.13 10.75 9.76
CA ILE A 109 14.90 11.47 8.72
C ILE A 109 15.32 12.88 9.23
N ASP A 110 14.60 13.42 10.23
CA ASP A 110 14.92 14.66 10.93
C ASP A 110 16.20 14.60 11.79
N GLU A 111 16.80 13.42 12.00
CA GLU A 111 18.06 13.26 12.77
C GLU A 111 19.32 13.21 11.89
N LEU A 112 19.18 13.39 10.57
CA LEU A 112 20.31 13.41 9.61
C LEU A 112 20.71 14.82 9.13
N SER A 113 20.21 15.88 9.78
CA SER A 113 20.60 17.29 9.53
C SER A 113 21.47 17.87 10.61
#